data_AF-A0A7S4F7F2-F1
#
_entry.id   AF-A0A7S4F7F2-F1
#
_cell.length_a   1.000
_cell.length_b   1.000
_cell.length_c   1.000
_cell.angle_alpha   90.00
_cell.angle_beta   90.00
_cell.angle_gamma   90.00
#
_symmetry.space_group_name_H-M   'P 1'
#
loop_
_entity.id
_entity.type
_entity.pdbx_description
1 polymer ?
#
loop_
_entity_poly.entity_id
_entity_poly.type
_entity_poly.pdbx_seq_one_letter_code
_entity_poly.pdbx_strand_id
1 'polypeptide(L)'
;AATRVADGFDAWWQGLTLYAAANLVYTLFEVSTTLVFQFFMICWEHPSQAIGTAILAFAANSLRTGLIWLRRARRVRALRRENDIDEAVRWVLAHLRRHDELWRRDTGAGRGITREQARRLIPESASTNSIWQEVARRVSRDKCVLCLQDGDMWQWRPPQ
;
A
#
# COMPACT_ATOMS: atom_id res chain seq x y z
N ALA A 1 -2.32 -15.42 20.35
CA ALA A 1 -1.54 -14.69 19.33
C ALA A 1 -2.43 -13.95 18.33
N ALA A 2 -3.52 -14.58 17.83
CA ALA A 2 -4.45 -13.95 16.88
C ALA A 2 -5.18 -12.69 17.41
N THR A 3 -5.49 -12.63 18.71
CA THR A 3 -6.19 -11.48 19.32
C THR A 3 -5.36 -10.19 19.32
N ARG A 4 -4.05 -10.26 19.59
CA ARG A 4 -3.17 -9.08 19.56
C ARG A 4 -2.96 -8.48 18.17
N VAL A 5 -3.15 -9.26 17.11
CA VAL A 5 -3.03 -8.78 15.71
C VAL A 5 -4.31 -8.04 15.29
N ALA A 6 -5.48 -8.52 15.73
CA ALA A 6 -6.75 -7.84 15.52
C ALA A 6 -6.79 -6.47 16.23
N ASP A 7 -6.34 -6.41 17.49
CA ASP A 7 -6.27 -5.15 18.26
C ASP A 7 -5.32 -4.13 17.61
N GLY A 8 -4.20 -4.59 17.05
CA GLY A 8 -3.25 -3.74 16.31
C GLY A 8 -3.80 -3.24 14.98
N PHE A 9 -4.62 -4.04 14.30
CA PHE A 9 -5.27 -3.67 13.03
C PHE A 9 -6.38 -2.65 13.23
N ASP A 10 -7.20 -2.80 14.28
CA ASP A 10 -8.26 -1.85 14.63
C ASP A 10 -7.69 -0.52 15.12
N ALA A 11 -6.65 -0.54 15.96
CA ALA A 11 -5.96 0.68 16.39
C ALA A 11 -5.29 1.41 15.20
N TRP A 12 -4.74 0.66 14.24
CA TRP A 12 -4.18 1.23 13.01
C TRP A 12 -5.26 1.84 12.10
N TRP A 13 -6.40 1.18 11.95
CA TRP A 13 -7.54 1.70 11.19
C TRP A 13 -8.16 2.96 11.82
N GLN A 14 -8.29 2.98 13.15
CA GLN A 14 -8.73 4.15 13.89
C GLN A 14 -7.74 5.32 13.74
N GLY A 15 -6.43 5.06 13.81
CA GLY A 15 -5.41 6.08 13.53
C GLY A 15 -5.49 6.63 12.09
N LEU A 16 -5.74 5.77 11.11
CA LEU A 16 -5.85 6.16 9.70
C LEU A 16 -7.11 7.00 9.43
N THR A 17 -8.23 6.63 10.04
CA THR A 17 -9.50 7.38 9.93
C THR A 17 -9.43 8.72 10.62
N LEU A 18 -8.83 8.80 11.81
CA LEU A 18 -8.55 10.07 12.51
C LEU A 18 -7.61 10.97 11.70
N TYR A 19 -6.55 10.42 11.12
CA TYR A 19 -5.63 11.18 10.26
C TYR A 19 -6.32 11.68 8.98
N ALA A 20 -7.17 10.85 8.37
CA ALA A 20 -7.96 11.25 7.20
C ALA A 20 -8.99 12.33 7.54
N ALA A 21 -9.69 12.19 8.68
CA ALA A 21 -10.65 13.16 9.18
C ALA A 21 -9.98 14.49 9.53
N ALA A 22 -8.84 14.47 10.24
CA ALA A 22 -8.07 15.67 10.57
C ALA A 22 -7.55 16.38 9.31
N ASN A 23 -7.06 15.64 8.32
CA ASN A 23 -6.66 16.22 7.03
C ASN A 23 -7.85 16.84 6.29
N LEU A 24 -9.02 16.19 6.31
CA LEU A 24 -10.24 16.70 5.69
C LEU A 24 -10.69 18.00 6.36
N VAL A 25 -10.70 18.06 7.69
CA VAL A 25 -11.05 19.26 8.47
C VAL A 25 -10.05 20.39 8.19
N TYR A 26 -8.75 20.10 8.19
CA TYR A 26 -7.72 21.09 7.88
C TYR A 26 -7.86 21.64 6.45
N THR A 27 -8.13 20.79 5.46
CA THR A 27 -8.32 21.26 4.08
C THR A 27 -9.61 22.04 3.92
N LEU A 28 -10.71 21.64 4.57
CA LEU A 28 -11.94 22.43 4.59
C LEU A 28 -11.71 23.80 5.23
N PHE A 29 -10.93 23.85 6.31
CA PHE A 29 -10.56 25.11 6.96
C PHE A 29 -9.69 26.00 6.07
N GLU A 30 -8.64 25.45 5.44
CA GLU A 30 -7.76 26.19 4.53
C GLU A 30 -8.52 26.69 3.29
N VAL A 31 -9.37 25.85 2.69
CA VAL A 31 -10.23 26.24 1.57
C VAL A 31 -11.22 27.32 2.01
N SER A 32 -11.87 27.18 3.16
CA SER A 32 -12.85 28.16 3.65
C SER A 32 -12.20 29.53 3.94
N THR A 33 -11.04 29.56 4.58
CA THR A 33 -10.33 30.82 4.91
C THR A 33 -9.81 31.50 3.66
N THR A 34 -9.27 30.75 2.69
CA THR A 34 -8.82 31.30 1.41
C THR A 34 -9.99 31.89 0.61
N LEU A 35 -11.15 31.23 0.62
CA LEU A 35 -12.34 31.70 -0.08
C LEU A 35 -12.95 32.93 0.57
N VAL A 36 -13.02 32.97 1.90
CA VAL A 36 -13.49 34.15 2.65
C VAL A 36 -12.56 35.34 2.39
N PHE A 37 -11.26 35.12 2.38
CA PHE A 37 -10.28 36.19 2.13
C PHE A 37 -10.35 36.70 0.68
N GLN A 38 -10.44 35.79 -0.30
CA GLN A 38 -10.60 36.17 -1.71
C GLN A 38 -11.93 36.88 -1.95
N PHE A 39 -13.03 36.38 -1.39
CA PHE A 39 -14.33 37.04 -1.47
C PHE A 39 -14.27 38.46 -0.88
N PHE A 40 -13.62 38.63 0.28
CA PHE A 40 -13.47 39.93 0.93
C PHE A 40 -12.64 40.91 0.08
N MET A 41 -11.47 40.49 -0.43
CA MET A 41 -10.61 41.31 -1.29
C MET A 41 -11.32 41.73 -2.59
N ILE A 42 -12.03 40.79 -3.20
CA ILE A 42 -12.76 41.03 -4.45
C ILE A 42 -13.96 41.97 -4.21
N CYS A 43 -14.72 41.77 -3.13
CA CYS A 43 -15.85 42.66 -2.77
C CYS A 43 -15.38 44.09 -2.45
N TRP A 44 -14.17 44.23 -1.93
CA TRP A 44 -13.56 45.51 -1.63
C TRP A 44 -13.17 46.31 -2.89
N GLU A 45 -12.62 45.65 -3.91
CA GLU A 45 -12.17 46.33 -5.14
C GLU A 45 -13.27 46.49 -6.20
N HIS A 46 -14.16 45.51 -6.37
CA HIS A 46 -15.14 45.50 -7.47
C HIS A 46 -16.49 44.86 -7.07
N PRO A 47 -17.37 45.58 -6.34
CA PRO A 47 -18.59 45.02 -5.76
C PRO A 47 -19.59 44.46 -6.80
N SER A 48 -19.58 44.99 -8.03
CA SER A 48 -20.46 44.52 -9.12
C SER A 48 -19.98 43.25 -9.83
N GLN A 49 -18.70 42.90 -9.70
CA GLN A 49 -18.09 41.70 -10.31
C GLN A 49 -17.73 40.63 -9.28
N ALA A 50 -17.98 40.89 -8.00
CA ALA A 50 -17.44 40.11 -6.91
C ALA A 50 -17.99 38.69 -6.83
N ILE A 51 -19.26 38.51 -7.20
CA ILE A 51 -19.91 37.20 -7.16
C ILE A 51 -19.31 36.27 -8.23
N GLY A 52 -19.11 36.76 -9.46
CA GLY A 52 -18.60 35.93 -10.56
C GLY A 52 -17.14 35.49 -10.36
N THR A 53 -16.30 36.41 -9.87
CA THR A 53 -14.90 36.14 -9.57
C THR A 53 -14.73 35.23 -8.34
N ALA A 54 -15.57 35.38 -7.31
CA ALA A 54 -15.59 34.45 -6.17
C ALA A 54 -16.03 33.03 -6.55
N ILE A 55 -17.02 32.89 -7.45
CA ILE A 55 -17.45 31.58 -7.96
C ILE A 55 -16.32 30.91 -8.76
N LEU A 56 -15.62 31.65 -9.61
CA LEU A 56 -14.48 31.14 -10.37
C LEU A 56 -13.33 30.72 -9.46
N ALA A 57 -13.02 31.52 -8.45
CA ALA A 57 -12.00 31.20 -7.45
C ALA A 57 -12.36 29.96 -6.63
N PHE A 58 -13.64 29.83 -6.24
CA PHE A 58 -14.18 28.63 -5.60
C PHE A 58 -14.04 27.38 -6.46
N ALA A 59 -14.45 27.46 -7.72
CA ALA A 59 -14.36 26.35 -8.66
C ALA A 59 -12.89 25.94 -8.89
N ALA A 60 -12.00 26.91 -9.08
CA ALA A 60 -10.57 26.65 -9.27
C ALA A 60 -9.92 25.99 -8.05
N ASN A 61 -10.25 26.46 -6.84
CA ASN A 61 -9.70 25.90 -5.61
C ASN A 61 -10.23 24.48 -5.33
N SER A 62 -11.52 24.25 -5.62
CA SER A 62 -12.16 22.94 -5.48
C SER A 62 -11.54 21.90 -6.43
N LEU A 63 -11.30 22.29 -7.69
CA LEU A 63 -10.64 21.43 -8.69
C LEU A 63 -9.20 21.11 -8.28
N ARG A 64 -8.42 22.12 -7.85
CA ARG A 64 -7.04 21.94 -7.38
C ARG A 64 -6.99 20.97 -6.20
N THR A 65 -7.87 21.16 -5.21
CA THR A 65 -7.96 20.31 -4.02
C THR A 65 -8.36 18.88 -4.41
N GLY A 66 -9.37 18.72 -5.28
CA GLY A 66 -9.77 17.41 -5.79
C GLY A 66 -8.64 16.66 -6.51
N LEU A 67 -7.83 17.36 -7.31
CA LEU A 67 -6.65 16.78 -7.98
C LEU A 67 -5.57 16.36 -6.98
N ILE A 68 -5.33 17.13 -5.92
CA ILE A 68 -4.39 16.76 -4.85
C ILE A 68 -4.87 15.49 -4.15
N TRP A 69 -6.16 15.39 -3.82
CA TRP A 69 -6.73 14.19 -3.21
C TRP A 69 -6.64 12.97 -4.11
N LEU A 70 -6.95 13.11 -5.41
CA LEU A 70 -6.78 12.03 -6.39
C LEU A 70 -5.32 11.53 -6.44
N ARG A 71 -4.35 12.45 -6.45
CA ARG A 71 -2.93 12.10 -6.42
C ARG A 71 -2.54 11.39 -5.12
N ARG A 72 -3.00 11.89 -3.97
CA ARG A 72 -2.75 11.27 -2.65
C ARG A 72 -3.37 9.88 -2.56
N ALA A 73 -4.63 9.72 -2.97
CA ALA A 73 -5.33 8.44 -2.98
C ALA A 73 -4.60 7.41 -3.85
N ARG A 74 -4.11 7.81 -5.04
CA ARG A 74 -3.28 6.94 -5.88
C ARG A 74 -1.98 6.53 -5.19
N ARG A 75 -1.29 7.45 -4.52
CA ARG A 75 -0.08 7.14 -3.75
C ARG A 75 -0.35 6.17 -2.61
N VAL A 76 -1.42 6.38 -1.83
CA VAL A 76 -1.79 5.48 -0.73
C VAL A 76 -2.10 4.08 -1.26
N ARG A 77 -2.83 3.94 -2.37
CA ARG A 77 -3.07 2.63 -3.00
C ARG A 77 -1.79 1.97 -3.49
N ALA A 78 -0.85 2.74 -4.06
CA ALA A 78 0.44 2.22 -4.50
C ALA A 78 1.29 1.74 -3.31
N LEU A 79 1.36 2.52 -2.23
CA LEU A 79 2.06 2.14 -0.99
C LEU A 79 1.45 0.89 -0.35
N ARG A 80 0.11 0.78 -0.35
CA ARG A 80 -0.58 -0.41 0.16
C ARG A 80 -0.22 -1.65 -0.66
N ARG A 81 -0.29 -1.54 -1.99
CA ARG A 81 0.10 -2.64 -2.89
C ARG A 81 1.55 -3.06 -2.66
N GLU A 82 2.47 -2.11 -2.50
CA GLU A 82 3.88 -2.39 -2.22
C GLU A 82 4.05 -3.11 -0.87
N ASN A 83 3.35 -2.66 0.16
CA ASN A 83 3.37 -3.32 1.47
C ASN A 83 2.81 -4.75 1.42
N ASP A 84 1.70 -4.96 0.69
CA ASP A 84 1.11 -6.29 0.48
C ASP A 84 2.10 -7.23 -0.25
N ILE A 85 2.87 -6.70 -1.22
CA ILE A 85 3.93 -7.44 -1.92
C ILE A 85 5.05 -7.80 -0.95
N ASP A 86 5.57 -6.85 -0.18
CA ASP A 86 6.70 -7.07 0.73
C ASP A 86 6.36 -8.00 1.90
N GLU A 87 5.12 -7.93 2.40
CA GLU A 87 4.61 -8.89 3.37
C GLU A 87 4.54 -10.30 2.77
N ALA A 88 3.98 -10.45 1.57
CA ALA A 88 3.92 -11.74 0.89
C ALA A 88 5.30 -12.33 0.57
N VAL A 89 6.26 -11.50 0.14
CA VAL A 89 7.65 -11.93 -0.08
C VAL A 89 8.27 -12.45 1.22
N ARG A 90 8.16 -11.70 2.32
CA ARG A 90 8.68 -12.12 3.63
C ARG A 90 8.04 -13.43 4.09
N TRP A 91 6.73 -13.58 3.88
CA TRP A 91 5.99 -14.79 4.21
C TRP A 91 6.52 -15.99 3.43
N VAL A 92 6.68 -15.86 2.11
CA VAL A 92 7.20 -16.92 1.23
C VAL A 92 8.62 -17.31 1.63
N LEU A 93 9.52 -16.35 1.84
CA LEU A 93 10.90 -16.62 2.24
C LEU A 93 10.97 -17.33 3.60
N ALA A 94 10.18 -16.88 4.58
CA ALA A 94 10.11 -17.54 5.88
C ALA A 94 9.57 -18.98 5.77
N HIS A 95 8.59 -19.20 4.90
CA HIS A 95 8.04 -20.53 4.65
C HIS A 95 9.05 -21.46 3.97
N LEU A 96 9.74 -20.98 2.93
CA LEU A 96 10.80 -21.73 2.24
C LEU A 96 11.91 -22.12 3.21
N ARG A 97 12.34 -21.20 4.08
CA ARG A 97 13.35 -21.47 5.11
C ARG A 97 12.87 -22.56 6.07
N ARG A 98 11.66 -22.44 6.62
CA ARG A 98 11.12 -23.43 7.56
C ARG A 98 10.95 -24.80 6.91
N HIS A 99 10.49 -24.83 5.67
CA HIS A 99 10.36 -26.07 4.91
C HIS A 99 11.72 -26.74 4.70
N ASP A 100 12.75 -25.98 4.30
CA ASP A 100 14.10 -26.51 4.13
C ASP A 100 14.72 -27.01 5.45
N GLU A 101 14.52 -26.28 6.56
CA GLU A 101 14.96 -26.71 7.89
C GLU A 101 14.31 -28.03 8.33
N LEU A 102 13.00 -28.19 8.10
CA LEU A 102 12.26 -29.43 8.39
C LEU A 102 12.77 -30.59 7.52
N TRP A 103 12.88 -30.39 6.21
CA TRP A 103 13.32 -31.46 5.30
C TRP A 103 14.77 -31.86 5.55
N ARG A 104 15.69 -30.92 5.77
CA ARG A 104 17.08 -31.28 6.11
C ARG A 104 17.17 -32.09 7.39
N ARG A 105 16.32 -31.81 8.37
CA ARG A 105 16.28 -32.58 9.62
C ARG A 105 15.85 -34.03 9.38
N ASP A 106 14.92 -34.24 8.45
CA ASP A 106 14.32 -35.56 8.19
C ASP A 106 15.09 -36.39 7.16
N THR A 107 15.63 -35.76 6.11
CA THR A 107 16.26 -36.46 4.96
C THR A 107 17.72 -36.09 4.71
N GLY A 108 18.27 -35.12 5.44
CA GLY A 108 19.64 -34.61 5.22
C GLY A 108 19.80 -33.74 3.97
N ALA A 109 18.73 -33.53 3.19
CA ALA A 109 18.75 -32.72 1.97
C ALA A 109 17.57 -31.74 1.94
N GLY A 110 17.78 -30.57 1.33
CA GLY A 110 16.72 -29.60 1.13
C GLY A 110 15.76 -30.02 0.01
N ARG A 111 14.47 -29.71 0.16
CA ARG A 111 13.43 -29.98 -0.85
C ARG A 111 12.82 -28.67 -1.36
N GLY A 112 12.75 -28.55 -2.69
CA GLY A 112 12.08 -27.42 -3.35
C GLY A 112 10.55 -27.50 -3.26
N ILE A 113 9.91 -26.34 -3.33
CA ILE A 113 8.45 -26.16 -3.41
C ILE A 113 8.13 -25.54 -4.78
N THR A 114 7.03 -25.95 -5.41
CA THR A 114 6.61 -25.31 -6.68
C THR A 114 6.04 -23.92 -6.44
N ARG A 115 6.14 -23.03 -7.42
CA ARG A 115 5.52 -21.69 -7.34
C ARG A 115 4.04 -21.76 -7.01
N GLU A 116 3.31 -22.68 -7.63
CA GLU A 116 1.88 -22.84 -7.40
C GLU A 116 1.56 -23.33 -5.98
N GLN A 117 2.39 -24.20 -5.40
CA GLN A 117 2.26 -24.58 -3.99
C GLN A 117 2.53 -23.38 -3.07
N ALA A 118 3.58 -22.60 -3.34
CA ALA A 118 3.87 -21.39 -2.58
C ALA A 118 2.73 -20.37 -2.67
N ARG A 119 2.12 -20.21 -3.86
CA ARG A 119 0.99 -19.31 -4.10
C ARG A 119 -0.21 -19.62 -3.20
N ARG A 120 -0.56 -20.90 -3.06
CA ARG A 120 -1.73 -21.35 -2.29
C ARG A 120 -1.60 -21.11 -0.78
N LEU A 121 -0.38 -20.85 -0.31
CA LEU A 121 -0.10 -20.67 1.11
C LEU A 121 -0.10 -19.20 1.55
N ILE A 122 -0.14 -18.27 0.59
CA ILE A 122 -0.08 -16.83 0.84
C ILE A 122 -1.47 -16.29 1.17
N PRO A 123 -1.58 -15.23 2.00
CA PRO A 123 -2.85 -14.55 2.26
C PRO A 123 -3.61 -14.17 0.98
N GLU A 124 -4.94 -14.28 1.01
CA GLU A 124 -5.81 -14.00 -0.14
C GLU A 124 -5.57 -12.60 -0.75
N SER A 125 -5.22 -11.61 0.06
CA SER A 125 -4.88 -10.25 -0.39
C SER A 125 -3.74 -10.22 -1.42
N ALA A 126 -2.75 -11.11 -1.31
CA ALA A 126 -1.61 -11.21 -2.23
C ALA A 126 -1.74 -12.35 -3.26
N SER A 127 -2.85 -13.09 -3.23
CA SER A 127 -3.16 -14.19 -4.18
C SER A 127 -3.57 -13.71 -5.59
N THR A 128 -3.87 -12.42 -5.73
CA THR A 128 -4.22 -11.80 -7.02
C THR A 128 -3.09 -12.00 -8.02
N ASN A 129 -3.41 -12.42 -9.25
CA ASN A 129 -2.40 -12.73 -10.29
C ASN A 129 -1.31 -11.65 -10.46
N SER A 130 -1.70 -10.36 -10.45
CA SER A 130 -0.77 -9.24 -10.66
C SER A 130 0.13 -8.94 -9.47
N ILE A 131 -0.28 -9.29 -8.25
CA ILE A 131 0.54 -9.17 -7.03
C ILE A 131 1.45 -10.39 -6.95
N TRP A 132 0.91 -11.59 -7.20
CA TRP A 132 1.67 -12.82 -7.19
C TRP A 132 2.84 -12.83 -8.19
N GLN A 133 2.63 -12.34 -9.42
CA GLN A 133 3.72 -12.21 -10.39
C GLN A 133 4.86 -11.31 -9.87
N GLU A 134 4.53 -10.27 -9.12
CA GLU A 134 5.53 -9.39 -8.51
C GLU A 134 6.29 -10.08 -7.38
N VAL A 135 5.55 -10.75 -6.49
CA VAL A 135 6.12 -11.54 -5.39
C VAL A 135 7.06 -12.61 -5.94
N ALA A 136 6.59 -13.39 -6.92
CA ALA A 136 7.39 -14.44 -7.55
C ALA A 136 8.67 -13.90 -8.20
N ARG A 137 8.59 -12.73 -8.84
CA ARG A 137 9.74 -12.05 -9.42
C ARG A 137 10.76 -11.59 -8.37
N ARG A 138 10.29 -11.05 -7.23
CA ARG A 138 11.17 -10.61 -6.13
C ARG A 138 11.81 -11.81 -5.43
N VAL A 139 11.03 -12.83 -5.08
CA VAL A 139 11.51 -14.07 -4.46
C VAL A 139 12.56 -14.76 -5.34
N SER A 140 12.33 -14.84 -6.65
CA SER A 140 13.29 -15.48 -7.57
C SER A 140 14.60 -14.71 -7.74
N ARG A 141 14.62 -13.42 -7.37
CA ARG A 141 15.83 -12.57 -7.38
C ARG A 141 16.55 -12.54 -6.03
N ASP A 142 15.94 -13.11 -4.99
CA ASP A 142 16.52 -13.16 -3.67
C ASP A 142 17.73 -14.10 -3.64
N LYS A 143 18.82 -13.68 -3.00
CA LYS A 143 20.07 -14.46 -2.92
C LYS A 143 19.90 -15.75 -2.11
N CYS A 144 18.91 -15.79 -1.22
CA CYS A 144 18.58 -16.94 -0.38
C CYS A 144 17.63 -17.92 -1.07
N VAL A 145 17.33 -17.77 -2.36
CA VAL A 145 16.45 -18.66 -3.12
C VAL A 145 17.19 -19.26 -4.31
N LEU A 146 17.15 -20.59 -4.39
CA LEU A 146 17.54 -21.39 -5.53
C LEU A 146 16.33 -21.62 -6.41
N CYS A 147 16.38 -21.14 -7.66
CA CYS A 147 15.40 -21.47 -8.68
C CYS A 147 15.84 -22.76 -9.41
N LEU A 148 15.02 -23.81 -9.32
CA LEU A 148 15.26 -25.13 -9.92
C LEU A 148 14.22 -25.42 -11.00
N GLN A 149 14.52 -26.38 -11.90
CA GLN A 149 13.64 -26.82 -13.00
C GLN A 149 13.06 -25.64 -13.79
N ASP A 150 13.93 -24.91 -14.49
CA ASP A 150 13.58 -23.74 -15.32
C ASP A 150 12.79 -22.65 -14.56
N GLY A 151 12.97 -22.60 -13.24
CA GLY A 151 12.42 -21.59 -12.36
C GLY A 151 11.07 -21.94 -11.75
N ASP A 152 10.47 -23.08 -12.06
CA ASP A 152 9.15 -23.45 -11.51
C ASP A 152 9.21 -23.92 -10.03
N MET A 153 10.39 -24.33 -9.56
CA MET A 153 10.61 -24.68 -8.16
C MET A 153 11.54 -23.69 -7.46
N TRP A 154 11.23 -23.42 -6.20
CA TRP A 154 12.05 -22.65 -5.28
C TRP A 154 12.55 -23.51 -4.15
N GLN A 155 13.84 -23.42 -3.87
CA GLN A 155 14.47 -24.04 -2.71
C GLN A 155 15.19 -22.95 -1.90
N TRP A 156 15.16 -23.06 -0.58
CA TRP A 156 15.92 -22.17 0.28
C TRP A 156 17.42 -22.46 0.17
N ARG A 157 18.22 -21.41 -0.01
CA ARG A 157 19.68 -21.44 0.05
C ARG A 157 20.12 -20.75 1.34
N PRO A 158 20.69 -21.47 2.31
CA PRO A 158 21.25 -20.84 3.49
C PRO A 158 22.38 -19.89 3.07
N PRO A 159 22.50 -18.71 3.72
CA PRO A 159 23.63 -17.82 3.49
C PRO A 159 24.94 -18.55 3.82
N GLN A 160 25.93 -18.45 2.92
CA GLN A 160 27.30 -18.91 3.15
C GLN A 160 28.08 -17.91 3.99
#